data_AF-A0A2E1EPH0-F1
#
_entry.id   AF-A0A2E1EPH0-F1
#
_cell.length_a   1.000
_cell.length_b   1.000
_cell.length_c   1.000
_cell.angle_alpha   90.00
_cell.angle_beta   90.00
_cell.angle_gamma   90.00
#
_symmetry.space_group_name_H-M   'P 1'
#
loop_
_entity.id
_entity.type
_entity.pdbx_description
1 polymer ?
#
loop_
_entity_poly.entity_id
_entity_poly.type
_entity_poly.pdbx_seq_one_letter_code
_entity_poly.pdbx_strand_id
1 'polypeptide(L)'
;MKRFFLITALLEILAGIILFFITEKIPEFKNASKLTLGFAKMYGVSAFSLGLFALYVWKFFENKKLHKPFLIIFSIFNLGIAHSIINSYLNNGFENPYPGIFHFILAIIGLYFLLKKKKTNN
;
A
#
# COMPACT_ATOMS: atom_id res chain seq x y z
N MET A 1 5.43 3.04 -16.08
CA MET A 1 4.95 1.93 -15.24
C MET A 1 6.08 1.10 -14.64
N LYS A 2 7.15 0.72 -15.37
CA LYS A 2 8.25 -0.06 -14.76
C LYS A 2 8.86 0.61 -13.52
N ARG A 3 9.22 1.90 -13.60
CA ARG A 3 9.71 2.69 -12.44
C ARG A 3 8.70 2.75 -11.29
N PHE A 4 7.41 2.87 -11.60
CA PHE A 4 6.34 2.88 -10.60
C PHE A 4 6.34 1.57 -9.79
N PHE A 5 6.38 0.41 -10.45
CA PHE A 5 6.46 -0.88 -9.74
C PHE A 5 7.71 -1.00 -8.86
N LEU A 6 8.86 -0.49 -9.31
CA LEU A 6 10.08 -0.51 -8.50
C LEU A 6 9.96 0.38 -7.26
N ILE A 7 9.47 1.61 -7.42
CA ILE A 7 9.30 2.54 -6.30
C ILE A 7 8.29 1.98 -5.30
N THR A 8 7.16 1.46 -5.77
CA THR A 8 6.17 0.78 -4.92
C THR A 8 6.79 -0.40 -4.20
N ALA A 9 7.56 -1.25 -4.88
CA ALA A 9 8.22 -2.38 -4.25
C ALA A 9 9.11 -1.95 -3.08
N LEU A 10 9.97 -0.95 -3.30
CA LEU A 10 10.90 -0.47 -2.28
C LEU A 10 10.17 0.12 -1.07
N LEU A 11 9.17 0.98 -1.31
CA LEU A 11 8.40 1.63 -0.25
C LEU A 11 7.59 0.63 0.58
N GLU A 12 6.85 -0.26 -0.09
CA GLU A 12 5.97 -1.24 0.57
C GLU A 12 6.77 -2.33 1.31
N ILE A 13 7.91 -2.76 0.75
CA ILE A 13 8.82 -3.68 1.45
C ILE A 13 9.37 -3.02 2.71
N LEU A 14 9.86 -1.78 2.61
CA LEU A 14 10.42 -1.06 3.76
C LEU A 14 9.35 -0.83 4.84
N ALA A 15 8.18 -0.30 4.46
CA ALA A 15 7.06 -0.10 5.36
C ALA A 15 6.63 -1.42 6.01
N GLY A 16 6.52 -2.49 5.22
CA GLY A 16 6.14 -3.80 5.70
C GLY A 16 7.14 -4.39 6.70
N ILE A 17 8.45 -4.27 6.45
CA ILE A 17 9.49 -4.73 7.39
C ILE A 17 9.40 -3.95 8.71
N ILE A 18 9.29 -2.61 8.64
CA ILE A 18 9.21 -1.77 9.82
C ILE A 18 7.96 -2.11 10.64
N LEU A 19 6.80 -2.20 10.00
CA LEU A 19 5.52 -2.45 10.66
C LEU A 19 5.31 -3.91 11.08
N PHE A 20 6.03 -4.87 10.49
CA PHE A 20 5.92 -6.25 10.92
C PHE A 20 6.87 -6.57 12.07
N PHE A 21 8.14 -6.17 11.95
CA PHE A 21 9.19 -6.55 12.90
C PHE A 21 9.52 -5.50 13.95
N ILE A 22 9.25 -4.21 13.67
CA ILE A 22 9.80 -3.09 14.45
C ILE A 22 8.70 -2.20 15.06
N THR A 23 7.42 -2.52 14.89
CA THR A 23 6.27 -1.72 15.35
C THR A 23 6.36 -1.23 16.78
N GLU A 24 6.82 -2.08 17.70
CA GLU A 24 6.94 -1.75 19.13
C GLU A 24 7.96 -0.62 19.41
N LYS A 25 8.86 -0.33 18.46
CA LYS A 25 9.84 0.77 18.55
C LYS A 25 9.35 2.07 17.91
N ILE A 26 8.20 2.07 17.22
CA ILE A 26 7.63 3.27 16.61
C ILE A 26 6.96 4.11 17.72
N PRO A 27 7.25 5.42 17.83
CA PRO A 27 6.72 6.26 18.91
C PRO A 27 5.20 6.22 19.04
N GLU A 28 4.46 6.25 17.93
CA GLU A 28 2.98 6.16 17.91
C GLU A 28 2.43 4.86 18.51
N PHE A 29 3.22 3.79 18.56
CA PHE A 29 2.80 2.49 19.09
C PHE A 29 3.37 2.17 20.48
N LYS A 30 4.13 3.07 21.10
CA LYS A 30 4.85 2.81 22.36
C LYS A 30 3.93 2.35 23.51
N ASN A 31 2.71 2.88 23.56
CA ASN A 31 1.69 2.53 24.58
C ASN A 31 0.46 1.85 23.96
N ALA A 32 0.57 1.38 22.71
CA ALA A 32 -0.54 0.75 22.02
C ALA A 32 -0.91 -0.61 22.64
N SER A 33 -2.20 -0.94 22.62
CA SER A 33 -2.68 -2.24 23.10
C SER A 33 -2.08 -3.39 22.27
N LYS A 34 -1.99 -4.60 22.83
CA LYS A 34 -1.55 -5.80 22.08
C LYS A 34 -2.40 -6.04 20.82
N LEU A 35 -3.69 -5.72 20.88
CA LEU A 35 -4.59 -5.80 19.74
C LEU A 35 -4.19 -4.82 18.64
N THR A 36 -3.94 -3.56 19.00
CA THR A 36 -3.46 -2.51 18.09
C THR A 36 -2.12 -2.88 17.45
N LEU A 37 -1.17 -3.39 18.23
CA LEU A 37 0.11 -3.90 17.73
C LEU A 37 -0.10 -5.07 16.76
N GLY A 38 -1.04 -5.98 17.08
CA GLY A 38 -1.44 -7.07 16.21
C GLY A 38 -1.93 -6.57 14.84
N PHE A 39 -2.83 -5.58 14.83
CA PHE A 39 -3.32 -4.97 13.59
C PHE A 39 -2.22 -4.26 12.80
N ALA A 40 -1.33 -3.52 13.47
CA ALA A 40 -0.19 -2.89 12.82
C ALA A 40 0.74 -3.92 12.16
N LYS A 41 1.00 -5.06 12.82
CA LYS A 41 1.76 -6.16 12.24
C LYS A 41 1.03 -6.83 11.07
N MET A 42 -0.28 -7.06 11.16
CA MET A 42 -1.08 -7.58 10.03
C MET A 42 -1.01 -6.65 8.80
N TYR A 43 -1.08 -5.34 9.03
CA TYR A 43 -0.87 -4.35 7.99
C TYR A 43 0.56 -4.41 7.42
N GLY A 44 1.57 -4.52 8.29
CA GLY A 44 2.97 -4.69 7.87
C GLY A 44 3.21 -5.90 6.98
N VAL A 45 2.65 -7.08 7.32
CA VAL A 45 2.78 -8.27 6.47
C VAL A 45 2.06 -8.10 5.13
N SER A 46 0.95 -7.35 5.11
CA SER A 46 0.19 -7.06 3.90
C SER A 46 0.95 -6.11 2.97
N ALA A 47 1.52 -5.03 3.51
CA ALA A 47 2.40 -4.11 2.77
C ALA A 47 3.63 -4.85 2.22
N PHE A 48 4.30 -5.66 3.06
CA PHE A 48 5.46 -6.46 2.63
C PHE A 48 5.10 -7.38 1.45
N SER A 49 3.97 -8.09 1.54
CA SER A 49 3.49 -8.98 0.47
C SER A 49 3.17 -8.22 -0.82
N LEU A 50 2.52 -7.05 -0.72
CA LEU A 50 2.24 -6.19 -1.87
C LEU A 50 3.53 -5.68 -2.52
N GLY A 51 4.53 -5.30 -1.71
CA GLY A 51 5.85 -4.88 -2.17
C GLY A 51 6.61 -5.99 -2.89
N LEU A 52 6.55 -7.24 -2.39
CA LEU A 52 7.11 -8.39 -3.09
C LEU A 52 6.40 -8.66 -4.43
N PHE A 53 5.07 -8.50 -4.48
CA PHE A 53 4.34 -8.64 -5.74
C PHE A 53 4.72 -7.52 -6.73
N ALA A 54 4.90 -6.28 -6.26
CA ALA A 54 5.41 -5.18 -7.08
C ALA A 54 6.81 -5.47 -7.64
N LEU A 55 7.70 -6.03 -6.81
CA LEU A 55 9.05 -6.42 -7.21
C LEU A 55 9.01 -7.52 -8.27
N TYR A 56 8.11 -8.51 -8.11
CA TYR A 56 7.90 -9.57 -9.09
C TYR A 56 7.43 -9.03 -10.43
N VAL A 57 6.44 -8.13 -10.43
CA VAL A 57 5.94 -7.46 -11.66
C VAL A 57 7.03 -6.61 -12.30
N TRP A 58 7.86 -5.92 -11.51
CA TRP A 58 9.00 -5.16 -12.02
C TRP A 58 10.05 -6.05 -12.69
N LYS A 59 10.42 -7.16 -12.05
CA LYS A 59 11.39 -8.14 -12.57
C LYS A 59 10.89 -8.75 -13.88
N PHE A 60 9.61 -9.10 -13.95
CA PHE A 60 8.96 -9.68 -15.13
C PHE A 60 8.10 -8.67 -15.89
N PHE A 61 8.57 -7.42 -16.01
CA PHE A 61 7.78 -6.31 -16.56
C PHE A 61 7.28 -6.54 -18.00
N GLU A 62 7.95 -7.38 -18.79
CA GLU A 62 7.49 -7.71 -20.13
C GLU A 62 6.26 -8.62 -20.14
N ASN A 63 6.01 -9.37 -19.07
CA ASN A 63 4.78 -10.14 -18.92
C ASN A 63 3.60 -9.22 -18.55
N LYS A 64 2.97 -8.63 -19.57
CA LYS A 64 1.85 -7.68 -19.40
C LYS A 64 0.63 -8.28 -18.70
N LYS A 65 0.49 -9.62 -18.66
CA LYS A 65 -0.59 -10.31 -17.93
C LYS A 65 -0.55 -10.05 -16.42
N LEU A 66 0.61 -9.68 -15.87
CA LEU A 66 0.79 -9.40 -14.44
C LEU A 66 0.39 -7.97 -14.05
N HIS A 67 0.35 -7.03 -14.99
CA HIS A 67 0.20 -5.59 -14.67
C HIS A 67 -1.20 -5.29 -14.16
N LYS A 68 -2.24 -5.80 -14.84
CA LYS A 68 -3.63 -5.55 -14.46
C LYS A 68 -3.99 -6.17 -13.10
N PRO A 69 -3.66 -7.44 -12.80
CA PRO A 69 -3.88 -8.00 -11.46
C PRO A 69 -3.20 -7.20 -10.36
N PHE A 70 -1.94 -6.79 -10.58
CA PHE A 70 -1.23 -5.95 -9.62
C PHE A 70 -1.95 -4.62 -9.38
N LEU A 71 -2.32 -3.91 -10.44
CA LEU A 71 -2.97 -2.60 -10.31
C LEU A 71 -4.33 -2.70 -9.59
N ILE A 72 -5.08 -3.78 -9.81
CA ILE A 72 -6.33 -4.05 -9.09
C ILE A 72 -6.05 -4.23 -7.59
N ILE A 73 -5.14 -5.13 -7.24
CA ILE A 73 -4.80 -5.41 -5.83
C ILE A 73 -4.24 -4.16 -5.15
N PHE A 74 -3.31 -3.47 -5.79
CA PHE A 74 -2.74 -2.22 -5.31
C PHE A 74 -3.80 -1.14 -5.06
N SER A 75 -4.77 -0.99 -5.97
CA SER A 75 -5.83 0.00 -5.82
C SER A 75 -6.78 -0.36 -4.67
N ILE A 76 -7.21 -1.62 -4.58
CA ILE A 76 -8.11 -2.09 -3.50
C ILE A 76 -7.43 -1.94 -2.14
N PHE A 77 -6.17 -2.37 -2.03
CA PHE A 77 -5.38 -2.23 -0.80
C PHE A 77 -5.33 -0.78 -0.34
N ASN A 78 -4.91 0.12 -1.23
CA ASN A 78 -4.78 1.54 -0.88
C ASN A 78 -6.13 2.22 -0.59
N LEU A 79 -7.21 1.88 -1.32
CA LEU A 79 -8.55 2.38 -1.01
C LEU A 79 -9.04 1.89 0.35
N GLY A 80 -8.83 0.61 0.65
CA GLY A 80 -9.20 0.01 1.93
C GLY A 80 -8.49 0.70 3.10
N ILE A 81 -7.18 0.87 3.01
CA ILE A 81 -6.39 1.56 4.04
C ILE A 81 -6.83 3.02 4.18
N ALA A 82 -7.01 3.74 3.06
CA ALA A 82 -7.48 5.11 3.07
C ALA A 82 -8.82 5.24 3.80
N HIS A 83 -9.79 4.37 3.45
CA HIS A 83 -11.10 4.33 4.10
C HIS A 83 -10.98 4.03 5.59
N SER A 84 -10.23 3.00 5.98
CA SER A 84 -10.06 2.62 7.39
C SER A 84 -9.44 3.73 8.23
N ILE A 85 -8.39 4.40 7.74
CA ILE A 85 -7.71 5.48 8.48
C ILE A 85 -8.59 6.72 8.56
N ILE A 86 -9.20 7.16 7.46
CA ILE A 86 -10.07 8.35 7.45
C ILE A 86 -11.29 8.10 8.35
N ASN A 87 -11.93 6.92 8.24
CA ASN A 87 -13.06 6.58 9.09
C ASN A 87 -12.64 6.52 10.57
N SER A 88 -11.48 5.94 10.89
CA SER A 88 -10.99 5.92 12.27
C SER A 88 -10.68 7.32 12.79
N TYR A 89 -10.07 8.20 11.98
CA TYR A 89 -9.85 9.62 12.33
C TYR A 89 -11.18 10.35 12.63
N LEU A 90 -12.20 10.18 11.78
CA LEU A 90 -13.53 10.77 11.98
C LEU A 90 -14.23 10.26 13.26
N ASN A 91 -13.80 9.11 13.78
CA ASN A 91 -14.30 8.51 15.02
C ASN A 91 -13.28 8.62 16.19
N ASN A 92 -12.35 9.57 16.13
CA ASN A 92 -11.33 9.84 17.18
C ASN A 92 -10.37 8.67 17.48
N GLY A 93 -10.15 7.75 16.54
CA GLY A 93 -9.23 6.62 16.68
C GLY A 93 -7.80 6.91 16.21
N PHE A 94 -7.64 7.61 15.08
CA PHE A 94 -6.35 8.13 14.61
C PHE A 94 -6.22 9.61 14.95
N GLU A 95 -5.03 10.06 15.34
CA GLU A 95 -4.78 11.47 15.65
C GLU A 95 -4.74 12.35 14.40
N ASN A 96 -4.30 11.81 13.25
CA ASN A 96 -4.22 12.56 12.00
C ASN A 96 -4.70 11.74 10.79
N PRO A 97 -5.27 12.38 9.75
CA PRO A 97 -5.78 11.70 8.57
C PRO A 97 -4.74 11.53 7.46
N TYR A 98 -3.51 12.04 7.61
CA TYR A 98 -2.52 12.15 6.54
C TYR A 98 -2.11 10.79 5.94
N PRO A 99 -1.87 9.72 6.72
CA PRO A 99 -1.65 8.40 6.15
C PRO A 99 -2.82 7.94 5.26
N GLY A 100 -4.06 8.21 5.68
CA GLY A 100 -5.25 7.90 4.90
C GLY A 100 -5.30 8.66 3.57
N ILE A 101 -5.00 9.97 3.61
CA ILE A 101 -4.92 10.82 2.40
C ILE A 101 -3.81 10.32 1.45
N PHE A 102 -2.65 9.97 1.99
CA PHE A 102 -1.55 9.41 1.20
C PHE A 102 -1.96 8.13 0.48
N HIS A 103 -2.59 7.18 1.19
CA HIS A 103 -3.12 5.97 0.58
C HIS A 103 -4.21 6.26 -0.45
N PHE A 104 -5.05 7.26 -0.23
CA PHE A 104 -6.06 7.65 -1.22
C PHE A 104 -5.42 8.16 -2.53
N ILE A 105 -4.35 8.95 -2.45
CA ILE A 105 -3.58 9.39 -3.62
C ILE A 105 -2.98 8.19 -4.36
N LEU A 106 -2.39 7.23 -3.63
CA LEU A 106 -1.86 6.00 -4.23
C LEU A 106 -2.95 5.20 -4.93
N ALA A 107 -4.13 5.06 -4.34
CA ALA A 107 -5.27 4.41 -4.96
C ALA A 107 -5.67 5.09 -6.28
N ILE A 108 -5.76 6.43 -6.31
CA ILE A 108 -6.05 7.18 -7.54
C ILE A 108 -5.00 6.92 -8.61
N ILE A 109 -3.71 6.89 -8.24
CA ILE A 109 -2.61 6.57 -9.18
C ILE A 109 -2.77 5.15 -9.75
N GLY A 110 -3.12 4.18 -8.90
CA GLY A 110 -3.38 2.80 -9.30
C GLY A 110 -4.54 2.70 -10.31
N LEU A 111 -5.67 3.34 -9.98
CA LEU A 111 -6.85 3.42 -10.83
C LEU A 111 -6.56 4.14 -12.15
N TYR A 112 -5.79 5.24 -12.11
CA TYR A 112 -5.35 5.94 -13.32
C TYR A 112 -4.59 5.00 -14.25
N PHE A 113 -3.60 4.25 -13.75
CA PHE A 113 -2.87 3.30 -14.59
C PHE A 113 -3.73 2.12 -15.07
N LEU A 114 -4.71 1.71 -14.27
CA LEU A 114 -5.63 0.63 -14.61
C LEU A 114 -6.59 1.02 -15.74
N LEU A 115 -7.12 2.25 -15.68
CA LEU A 115 -8.11 2.78 -16.63
C LEU A 115 -7.47 3.42 -17.87
N LYS A 116 -6.17 3.72 -17.81
CA LYS A 116 -5.43 4.29 -18.95
C LYS A 116 -5.47 3.32 -20.13
N LYS A 117 -6.34 3.61 -21.10
CA LYS A 117 -6.30 2.97 -22.41
C LYS A 117 -4.92 3.24 -23.04
N LYS A 118 -4.28 2.20 -23.56
CA LYS A 118 -3.18 2.42 -24.52
C LYS A 118 -3.78 3.21 -25.67
N LYS A 119 -3.22 4.39 -25.98
CA LYS A 119 -3.35 4.95 -27.33
C LYS A 119 -2.74 3.88 -28.25
N THR A 120 -3.58 3.18 -28.98
CA THR A 120 -3.18 2.50 -30.21
C THR A 120 -2.75 3.60 -31.15
N ASN A 121 -1.44 3.80 -31.29
CA ASN A 121 -0.92 4.51 -32.45
C ASN A 121 -1.07 3.55 -33.62
N ASN A 122 -1.99 3.91 -34.51
CA ASN A 122 -2.27 3.37 -35.86
C ASN A 122 -2.54 1.86 -35.95
#